data_AF-A0A2H0KJL2-F1
#
_entry.id   AF-A0A2H0KJL2-F1
#
_cell.length_a   1.000
_cell.length_b   1.000
_cell.length_c   1.000
_cell.angle_alpha   90.00
_cell.angle_beta   90.00
_cell.angle_gamma   90.00
#
_symmetry.space_group_name_H-M   'P 1'
#
loop_
_entity.id
_entity.type
_entity.pdbx_description
1 polymer ?
#
loop_
_entity_poly.entity_id
_entity_poly.type
_entity_poly.pdbx_seq_one_letter_code
_entity_poly.pdbx_strand_id
1 'polypeptide(L)'
;MNKTKGFLSLLTAGFLFGFFGILVRLLNSQLSNYQQILFRSVVGFVLASLIIILFKRKISFKNISLINLFFFAVSLPLTIIFYTLSILKTKIILAVATLYLGSILFSLLSGILFFKEKLTVKKGLAIISSIIALYYFTIPFSLTNINIGL
;
A
#
# COMPACT_ATOMS: atom_id res chain seq x y z
N MET A 1 8.76 -17.02 -15.52
CA MET A 1 8.95 -16.28 -14.25
C MET A 1 9.33 -17.29 -13.17
N ASN A 2 10.49 -17.16 -12.52
CA ASN A 2 10.94 -18.15 -11.55
C ASN A 2 10.09 -18.04 -10.26
N LYS A 3 9.24 -19.04 -9.98
CA LYS A 3 8.20 -18.98 -8.94
C LYS A 3 8.78 -18.64 -7.56
N THR A 4 9.96 -19.17 -7.23
CA THR A 4 10.68 -18.89 -5.99
C THR A 4 11.16 -17.45 -5.90
N LYS A 5 11.68 -16.86 -6.98
CA LYS A 5 12.09 -15.44 -7.00
C LYS A 5 10.89 -14.50 -6.84
N GLY A 6 9.76 -14.83 -7.49
CA GLY A 6 8.51 -14.08 -7.35
C GLY A 6 7.96 -14.12 -5.92
N PHE A 7 7.90 -15.31 -5.32
CA PHE A 7 7.49 -15.50 -3.94
C PHE A 7 8.39 -14.73 -2.96
N LEU A 8 9.71 -14.87 -3.09
CA LEU A 8 10.66 -14.19 -2.21
C LEU A 8 10.52 -12.67 -2.30
N SER A 9 10.38 -12.13 -3.52
CA SER A 9 10.15 -10.70 -3.71
C SER A 9 8.88 -10.20 -3.00
N LEU A 10 7.80 -11.00 -3.04
CA LEU A 10 6.54 -10.64 -2.40
C LEU A 10 6.66 -10.71 -0.87
N LEU A 11 7.32 -11.74 -0.35
CA LEU A 11 7.56 -11.93 1.08
C LEU A 11 8.43 -10.79 1.63
N THR A 12 9.53 -10.45 0.95
CA THR A 12 10.41 -9.35 1.35
C THR A 12 9.67 -8.01 1.30
N ALA A 13 8.86 -7.76 0.27
CA ALA A 13 8.05 -6.55 0.19
C ALA A 13 7.05 -6.45 1.37
N GLY A 14 6.36 -7.55 1.69
CA GLY A 14 5.44 -7.61 2.83
C GLY A 14 6.14 -7.38 4.17
N PHE A 15 7.30 -8.01 4.37
CA PHE A 15 8.12 -7.83 5.58
C PHE A 15 8.58 -6.37 5.73
N LEU A 16 9.14 -5.79 4.66
CA LEU A 16 9.59 -4.39 4.66
C LEU A 16 8.42 -3.43 4.93
N PHE A 17 7.25 -3.68 4.34
CA PHE A 17 6.06 -2.86 4.56
C PHE A 17 5.54 -2.93 6.00
N GLY A 18 5.53 -4.13 6.61
CA GLY A 18 5.15 -4.30 8.01
C GLY A 18 6.16 -3.64 8.97
N PHE A 19 7.45 -3.88 8.75
CA PHE A 19 8.53 -3.33 9.57
C PHE A 19 8.60 -1.80 9.47
N PHE A 20 8.34 -1.26 8.28
CA PHE A 20 8.30 0.17 8.01
C PHE A 20 7.38 0.96 8.96
N GLY A 21 6.18 0.44 9.27
CA GLY A 21 5.24 1.12 10.17
C GLY A 21 5.81 1.36 11.58
N ILE A 22 6.65 0.43 12.06
CA ILE A 22 7.33 0.52 13.36
C ILE A 22 8.42 1.59 13.28
N LEU A 23 9.28 1.52 12.26
CA LEU A 23 10.39 2.45 12.07
C LEU A 23 9.95 3.92 11.96
N VAL A 24 8.85 4.17 11.25
CA VAL A 24 8.30 5.54 11.09
C VAL A 24 7.93 6.14 12.44
N ARG A 25 7.35 5.36 13.35
CA ARG A 25 6.98 5.86 14.67
C ARG A 25 8.19 6.14 15.55
N LEU A 26 9.21 5.29 15.50
CA LEU A 26 10.47 5.52 16.22
C LEU A 26 11.12 6.82 15.74
N LEU A 27 11.18 7.01 14.42
CA LEU A 27 11.79 8.18 13.80
C LEU A 27 10.99 9.48 14.06
N ASN A 28 9.69 9.36 14.37
CA ASN A 28 8.83 10.49 14.70
C ASN A 28 9.20 11.24 15.98
N SER A 29 10.03 10.64 16.84
CA SER A 29 10.60 11.32 17.99
C SER A 29 11.74 12.29 17.63
N GLN A 30 12.35 12.11 16.44
CA GLN A 30 13.58 12.82 16.03
C GLN A 30 13.38 13.74 14.82
N LEU A 31 12.41 13.42 13.94
CA LEU A 31 12.15 14.17 12.72
C LEU A 31 10.66 14.52 12.62
N SER A 32 10.36 15.73 12.18
CA SER A 32 8.98 16.13 11.90
C SER A 32 8.37 15.28 10.78
N ASN A 33 7.04 15.17 10.76
CA ASN A 33 6.29 14.39 9.76
C ASN A 33 6.70 14.75 8.32
N TYR A 34 6.85 16.05 8.04
CA TYR A 34 7.19 16.56 6.72
C TYR A 34 8.63 16.23 6.32
N GLN A 35 9.57 16.31 7.28
CA GLN A 35 10.97 15.91 7.03
C GLN A 35 11.08 14.43 6.71
N GLN A 36 10.38 13.56 7.45
CA GLN A 36 10.39 12.12 7.18
C GLN A 36 9.83 11.79 5.79
N ILE A 37 8.76 12.45 5.38
CA ILE A 37 8.16 12.29 4.05
C ILE A 37 9.16 12.75 2.98
N LEU A 38 9.74 13.94 3.14
CA LEU A 38 10.68 14.51 2.17
C LEU A 38 11.93 13.63 2.01
N PHE A 39 12.57 13.23 3.12
CA PHE A 39 13.74 12.36 3.06
C PHE A 39 13.45 11.03 2.37
N ARG A 40 12.28 10.43 2.63
CA ARG A 40 11.88 9.18 1.97
C ARG A 40 11.70 9.35 0.47
N SER A 41 11.07 10.43 0.04
CA SER A 41 10.91 10.73 -1.39
C SER A 41 12.26 10.98 -2.07
N VAL A 42 13.19 11.67 -1.40
CA VAL A 42 14.56 11.89 -1.91
C VAL A 42 15.31 10.57 -2.03
N VAL A 43 15.31 9.72 -0.99
CA VAL A 43 15.94 8.40 -1.04
C VAL A 43 15.35 7.54 -2.15
N GLY A 44 14.02 7.52 -2.29
CA GLY A 44 13.34 6.80 -3.37
C GLY A 44 13.75 7.29 -4.75
N PHE A 45 13.85 8.60 -4.94
CA PHE A 45 14.31 9.21 -6.19
C PHE A 45 15.76 8.85 -6.51
N VAL A 46 16.66 8.91 -5.52
CA VAL A 46 18.07 8.55 -5.68
C VAL A 46 18.21 7.08 -6.06
N LEU A 47 17.52 6.18 -5.35
CA LEU A 47 17.55 4.74 -5.64
C LEU A 47 16.99 4.42 -7.03
N ALA A 48 15.85 5.01 -7.40
CA ALA A 48 15.26 4.81 -8.72
C ALA A 48 16.21 5.29 -9.84
N SER A 49 16.81 6.46 -9.65
CA SER A 49 17.78 7.04 -10.60
C SER A 49 19.03 6.17 -10.74
N LEU A 50 19.59 5.70 -9.61
CA LEU A 50 20.73 4.79 -9.60
C LEU A 50 20.43 3.49 -10.35
N ILE A 51 19.25 2.89 -10.13
CA ILE A 51 18.84 1.67 -10.85
C ILE A 51 18.76 1.94 -12.36
N ILE A 52 18.16 3.06 -12.78
CA ILE A 52 18.07 3.41 -14.20
C ILE A 52 19.47 3.54 -14.84
N ILE A 53 20.37 4.24 -14.15
CA ILE A 53 21.75 4.48 -14.61
C ILE A 53 22.56 3.17 -14.65
N LEU A 54 22.58 2.41 -13.55
CA LEU A 54 23.34 1.18 -13.41
C LEU A 54 22.90 0.11 -14.42
N PHE A 55 21.59 -0.01 -14.65
CA PHE A 55 21.05 -0.99 -15.60
C PHE A 55 20.87 -0.43 -17.01
N LYS A 56 21.37 0.79 -17.28
CA LYS A 56 21.27 1.49 -18.58
C LYS A 56 19.88 1.40 -19.21
N ARG A 57 18.83 1.52 -18.38
CA ARG A 57 17.43 1.36 -18.83
C ARG A 57 17.04 2.57 -19.66
N LYS A 58 16.71 2.35 -20.93
CA LYS A 58 16.15 3.39 -21.81
C LYS A 58 14.72 3.68 -21.36
N ILE A 59 14.47 4.88 -20.86
CA ILE A 59 13.13 5.38 -20.55
C ILE A 59 12.55 5.94 -21.85
N SER A 60 11.36 5.45 -22.24
CA SER A 60 10.64 5.97 -23.40
C SER A 60 9.25 6.41 -22.97
N PHE A 61 8.90 7.65 -23.30
CA PHE A 61 7.57 8.21 -23.07
C PHE A 61 6.68 8.16 -24.31
N LYS A 62 7.18 7.61 -25.43
CA LYS A 62 6.56 7.72 -26.76
C LYS A 62 5.14 7.16 -26.83
N ASN A 63 4.82 6.15 -26.02
CA ASN A 63 3.51 5.48 -26.00
C ASN A 63 2.70 5.76 -24.72
N ILE A 64 3.11 6.75 -23.92
CA ILE A 64 2.48 7.03 -22.62
C ILE A 64 1.66 8.32 -22.75
N SER A 65 0.38 8.24 -22.39
CA SER A 65 -0.47 9.43 -22.21
C SER A 65 0.12 10.34 -21.13
N LEU A 66 0.46 11.58 -21.49
CA LEU A 66 0.98 12.59 -20.54
C LEU A 66 0.00 12.84 -19.39
N ILE A 67 -1.30 12.79 -19.67
CA ILE A 67 -2.36 12.96 -18.67
C ILE A 67 -2.32 11.80 -17.66
N ASN A 68 -2.22 10.55 -18.13
CA ASN A 68 -2.15 9.39 -17.25
C ASN A 68 -0.86 9.39 -16.43
N LEU A 69 0.25 9.82 -17.05
CA LEU A 69 1.53 9.97 -16.36
C LEU A 69 1.44 11.04 -15.26
N PHE A 70 0.79 12.18 -15.54
CA PHE A 70 0.57 13.25 -14.57
C PHE A 70 -0.28 12.77 -13.39
N PHE A 71 -1.41 12.11 -13.65
CA PHE A 71 -2.25 11.54 -12.59
C PHE A 71 -1.49 10.52 -11.74
N PHE A 72 -0.66 9.67 -12.35
CA PHE A 72 0.19 8.73 -11.63
C PHE A 72 1.25 9.46 -10.78
N ALA A 73 1.91 10.46 -11.35
CA ALA A 73 2.96 11.25 -10.69
C ALA A 73 2.44 12.05 -9.50
N VAL A 74 1.15 12.43 -9.48
CA VAL A 74 0.52 13.14 -8.36
C VAL A 74 -0.11 12.17 -7.34
N SER A 75 -0.81 11.14 -7.80
CA SER A 75 -1.52 10.19 -6.93
C SER A 75 -0.59 9.37 -6.03
N LEU A 76 0.57 8.96 -6.55
CA LEU A 76 1.51 8.13 -5.79
C LEU A 76 2.11 8.91 -4.60
N PRO A 77 2.70 10.11 -4.76
CA PRO A 77 3.16 10.92 -3.63
C PRO A 77 2.04 11.25 -2.63
N LEU A 78 0.85 11.61 -3.10
CA LEU A 78 -0.29 11.89 -2.20
C LEU A 78 -0.64 10.67 -1.35
N THR A 79 -0.66 9.48 -1.95
CA THR A 79 -0.89 8.22 -1.22
C THR A 79 0.15 8.02 -0.13
N ILE A 80 1.43 8.25 -0.42
CA ILE A 80 2.52 8.13 0.57
C ILE A 80 2.33 9.15 1.70
N ILE A 81 2.00 10.40 1.38
CA ILE A 81 1.79 11.48 2.35
C ILE A 81 0.63 11.12 3.28
N PHE A 82 -0.54 10.84 2.73
CA PHE A 82 -1.73 10.52 3.52
C PHE A 82 -1.57 9.24 4.32
N TYR A 83 -0.93 8.21 3.76
CA TYR A 83 -0.66 6.98 4.49
C TYR A 83 0.31 7.18 5.64
N THR A 84 1.38 7.98 5.44
CA THR A 84 2.32 8.31 6.51
C THR A 84 1.62 9.07 7.63
N LEU A 85 0.79 10.06 7.29
CA LEU A 85 -0.03 10.78 8.28
C LEU A 85 -0.99 9.84 9.02
N SER A 86 -1.59 8.88 8.32
CA SER A 86 -2.48 7.88 8.92
C SER A 86 -1.75 7.00 9.94
N ILE A 87 -0.55 6.50 9.61
CA ILE A 87 0.30 5.70 10.54
C ILE A 87 0.65 6.49 11.82
N LEU A 88 0.92 7.79 11.66
CA LEU A 88 1.35 8.67 12.75
C LEU A 88 0.18 9.11 13.64
N LYS A 89 -1.00 9.34 13.06
CA LYS A 89 -2.19 9.84 13.79
C LYS A 89 -3.12 8.74 14.29
N THR A 90 -3.03 7.52 13.78
CA THR A 90 -3.92 6.40 14.15
C THR A 90 -3.09 5.15 14.47
N LYS A 91 -3.71 4.09 15.00
CA LYS A 91 -3.04 2.79 15.20
C LYS A 91 -2.53 2.26 13.86
N ILE A 92 -1.30 1.72 13.81
CA ILE A 92 -0.69 1.14 12.59
C ILE A 92 -1.63 0.15 11.93
N ILE A 93 -2.23 -0.73 12.74
CA ILE A 93 -3.18 -1.75 12.30
C ILE A 93 -4.37 -1.12 11.55
N LEU A 94 -4.93 -0.03 12.08
CA LEU A 94 -6.05 0.68 11.46
C LEU A 94 -5.63 1.38 10.16
N ALA A 95 -4.47 2.03 10.15
CA ALA A 95 -3.92 2.67 8.96
C ALA A 95 -3.69 1.66 7.81
N VAL A 96 -3.14 0.49 8.14
CA VAL A 96 -2.91 -0.60 7.17
C VAL A 96 -4.24 -1.16 6.67
N ALA A 97 -5.18 -1.47 7.56
CA ALA A 97 -6.46 -2.06 7.18
C ALA A 97 -7.28 -1.12 6.30
N THR A 98 -7.34 0.17 6.65
CA THR A 98 -8.09 1.18 5.87
C THR A 98 -7.45 1.42 4.50
N LEU A 99 -6.12 1.39 4.38
CA LEU A 99 -5.43 1.46 3.09
C LEU A 99 -5.85 0.31 2.18
N TYR A 100 -5.82 -0.94 2.68
CA TYR A 100 -6.18 -2.11 1.87
C TYR A 100 -7.67 -2.17 1.57
N LEU A 101 -8.54 -1.86 2.54
CA LEU A 101 -9.98 -1.84 2.34
C LEU A 101 -10.37 -0.77 1.31
N GLY A 102 -9.82 0.43 1.44
CA GLY A 102 -10.01 1.51 0.46
C GLY A 102 -9.52 1.10 -0.92
N SER A 103 -8.33 0.50 -1.02
CA SER A 103 -7.76 0.04 -2.29
C SER A 103 -8.60 -1.05 -2.97
N ILE A 104 -9.10 -2.03 -2.22
CA ILE A 104 -9.95 -3.10 -2.75
C ILE A 104 -11.26 -2.53 -3.27
N LEU A 105 -11.93 -1.67 -2.50
CA LEU A 105 -13.20 -1.06 -2.90
C LEU A 105 -13.04 -0.11 -4.09
N PHE A 106 -12.03 0.77 -4.07
CA PHE A 106 -11.77 1.66 -5.21
C PHE A 106 -11.32 0.90 -6.45
N SER A 107 -10.51 -0.16 -6.31
CA SER A 107 -10.12 -1.01 -7.44
C SER A 107 -11.34 -1.72 -8.04
N LEU A 108 -12.29 -2.15 -7.22
CA LEU A 108 -13.54 -2.73 -7.69
C LEU A 108 -14.38 -1.72 -8.47
N LEU A 109 -14.63 -0.55 -7.86
CA LEU A 109 -15.44 0.50 -8.46
C LEU A 109 -14.80 0.99 -9.77
N SER A 110 -13.50 1.23 -9.78
CA SER A 110 -12.78 1.64 -10.98
C SER A 110 -12.78 0.55 -12.06
N GLY A 111 -12.62 -0.73 -11.67
CA GLY A 111 -12.76 -1.88 -12.56
C GLY A 111 -14.13 -1.92 -13.25
N ILE A 112 -15.21 -1.70 -12.51
CA ILE A 112 -16.57 -1.69 -13.06
C ILE A 112 -16.80 -0.45 -13.95
N LEU A 113 -16.42 0.74 -13.49
CA LEU A 113 -16.74 2.00 -14.15
C LEU A 113 -15.87 2.27 -15.39
N PHE A 114 -14.54 2.15 -15.27
CA PHE A 114 -13.60 2.51 -16.33
C PHE A 114 -13.27 1.32 -17.23
N PHE A 115 -13.15 0.12 -16.66
CA PHE A 115 -12.72 -1.08 -17.38
C PHE A 115 -13.89 -2.00 -17.76
N LYS A 116 -15.13 -1.65 -17.38
CA LYS A 116 -16.35 -2.43 -17.64
C LYS A 116 -16.24 -3.88 -17.20
N GLU A 117 -15.50 -4.13 -16.11
CA GLU A 117 -15.33 -5.47 -15.58
C GLU A 117 -16.66 -6.03 -15.06
N LYS A 118 -16.95 -7.29 -15.44
CA LYS A 118 -18.10 -8.01 -14.90
C LYS A 118 -17.78 -8.59 -13.51
N LEU A 119 -18.62 -8.29 -12.53
CA LEU A 119 -18.55 -8.88 -11.21
C LEU A 119 -19.07 -10.32 -11.26
N THR A 120 -18.15 -11.29 -11.21
CA THR A 120 -18.52 -12.70 -11.08
C THR A 120 -18.74 -13.08 -9.61
N VAL A 121 -19.51 -14.14 -9.35
CA VAL A 121 -19.73 -14.67 -7.99
C VAL A 121 -18.42 -14.94 -7.26
N LYS A 122 -17.42 -15.49 -7.95
CA LYS A 122 -16.08 -15.76 -7.39
C LYS A 122 -15.37 -14.47 -6.94
N LYS A 123 -15.43 -13.41 -7.75
CA LYS A 123 -14.86 -12.09 -7.39
C LYS A 123 -15.61 -11.50 -6.19
N GLY A 124 -16.93 -11.61 -6.16
CA GLY A 124 -17.75 -11.17 -5.03
C GLY A 124 -17.37 -11.86 -3.72
N LEU A 125 -17.28 -13.19 -3.73
CA LEU A 125 -16.84 -13.97 -2.56
C LEU A 125 -15.45 -13.58 -2.10
N ALA A 126 -14.48 -13.42 -3.01
CA ALA A 126 -13.13 -13.01 -2.67
C ALA A 126 -13.08 -11.63 -1.98
N ILE A 127 -13.90 -10.68 -2.43
CA ILE A 127 -13.99 -9.34 -1.83
C ILE A 127 -14.60 -9.42 -0.44
N ILE A 128 -15.71 -10.15 -0.28
CA ILE A 128 -16.35 -10.37 1.03
C ILE A 128 -15.35 -11.01 2.01
N SER A 129 -14.66 -12.07 1.59
CA SER A 129 -13.63 -12.73 2.41
C SER A 129 -12.49 -11.78 2.78
N SER A 130 -12.06 -10.91 1.86
CA SER A 130 -11.02 -9.91 2.12
C SER A 130 -11.47 -8.85 3.13
N ILE A 131 -12.71 -8.38 3.04
CA ILE A 131 -13.29 -7.42 3.99
C ILE A 131 -13.40 -8.04 5.38
N ILE A 132 -13.89 -9.28 5.49
CA ILE A 132 -13.96 -10.03 6.75
C ILE A 132 -12.56 -10.19 7.35
N ALA A 133 -11.59 -10.60 6.55
CA ALA A 133 -10.21 -10.76 7.00
C ALA A 133 -9.63 -9.43 7.52
N LEU A 134 -9.86 -8.32 6.82
CA LEU A 134 -9.41 -6.99 7.26
C LEU A 134 -10.12 -6.52 8.53
N TYR A 135 -11.40 -6.84 8.71
CA TYR A 135 -12.12 -6.54 9.95
C TYR A 135 -11.48 -7.24 11.15
N TYR A 136 -11.26 -8.55 11.06
CA TYR A 136 -10.57 -9.31 12.11
C TYR A 136 -9.10 -8.92 12.29
N PHE A 137 -8.45 -8.41 11.25
CA PHE A 137 -7.11 -7.84 11.37
C PHE A 137 -7.12 -6.57 12.24
N THR A 138 -8.18 -5.76 12.21
CA THR A 138 -8.29 -4.54 13.03
C THR A 138 -8.71 -4.76 14.48
N ILE A 139 -9.47 -5.82 14.73
CA ILE A 139 -9.93 -6.21 16.06
C ILE A 139 -9.25 -7.54 16.37
N PRO A 140 -8.06 -7.54 16.98
CA PRO A 140 -7.38 -8.79 17.31
C PRO A 140 -8.31 -9.64 18.18
N PHE A 141 -8.44 -10.93 17.83
CA PHE A 141 -9.13 -11.91 18.66
C PHE A 141 -8.53 -11.85 20.07
N SER A 142 -9.31 -11.36 21.04
CA SER A 142 -8.97 -11.44 22.45
C SER A 142 -9.99 -12.34 23.14
N LEU A 143 -9.52 -13.24 24.00
CA LEU A 143 -10.39 -14.11 24.81
C LEU A 143 -11.34 -13.29 25.69
N THR A 144 -11.00 -12.04 26.02
CA THR A 144 -11.85 -11.10 26.75
C THR A 144 -13.06 -10.57 25.95
N ASN A 145 -13.05 -10.67 24.61
CA ASN A 145 -14.18 -10.28 23.77
C ASN A 145 -15.12 -11.45 23.44
N ILE A 146 -14.73 -12.68 23.81
CA ILE A 146 -15.58 -13.86 23.69
C ILE A 146 -16.25 -14.04 25.05
N ASN A 147 -17.42 -13.44 25.22
CA ASN A 147 -18.29 -13.78 26.34
C ASN A 147 -18.91 -15.16 26.04
N ILE A 148 -18.16 -16.21 26.36
CA ILE A 148 -18.66 -17.58 26.40
C ILE A 148 -19.50 -17.63 27.67
N GLY A 149 -20.77 -17.19 27.60
CA GLY A 149 -21.62 -16.93 28.77
C GLY A 149 -21.55 -18.00 29.88
N LEU A 150 -20.60 -17.83 30.78
CA LEU A 150 -20.26 -18.61 31.97
C LEU A 150 -20.15 -17.61 33.12
#